data_AF-G0HMS5-F1
#
_entry.id   AF-G0HMS5-F1
#
_cell.length_a   1.000
_cell.length_b   1.000
_cell.length_c   1.000
_cell.angle_alpha   90.00
_cell.angle_beta   90.00
_cell.angle_gamma   90.00
#
_symmetry.space_group_name_H-M   'P 1'
#
loop_
_entity.id
_entity.type
_entity.pdbx_description
1 polymer ?
#
loop_
_entity_poly.entity_id
_entity_poly.type
_entity_poly.pdbx_seq_one_letter_code
_entity_poly.pdbx_strand_id
1 'polypeptide(L)'
;MCRMAHFGNCDPETADQEYCIFHKPDKNENEAREFYNKFVLKFFGYKSPRSEGLVFAGPVDARGFVFPSATSRVKYREWGETTPFRYTLFKKSVDFSEACFSSDTLFFGPPALFDSVTFESHVYFNDSNFREARFCKVKFFKGVNFEGIESHGRMIFEECQFVSGQKINDVLDVRFKGANFYGPVIFDHCVFTTDINFESVHFHSDAIFGDEEMLFRSREEYPGGFPFKTHASEFHAEMDFHNSEFKGNVNFESCIFDKKVNFQYCLFSEERGETNFSRSRFKDTSLFDSAQFRNVSFNSVVFEKDVSFNNATFHGDTTFEGSVFERVASFVNTGFYDELSFANCDFKEGADFLGKLKNETDTSQLWNFFKSRFSNIQALIEVARVQRLSFEKEGKRDEADRMFVLEMRAKRKLRLLNSKEHLAESRGLSKLKAYFGYLGTWLGVQTEKVLADWITQYGTSWRRILISSGAVIGIIGFVYWILSMFSEKVFLGIPVGTIYTCEHCATGGILGFLNALYYSLVTFTTLGYGDMHPTGWLKALSAIEALTGAVFMALIVAVIARKWMR
;
A
#
# COMPACT_ATOMS: atom_id res chain seq x y z
N MET A 1 31.95 -30.94 36.06
CA MET A 1 30.85 -31.46 35.23
C MET A 1 30.40 -30.36 34.30
N CYS A 2 30.22 -30.69 33.04
CA CYS A 2 29.84 -29.73 32.00
C CYS A 2 28.55 -28.98 32.38
N ARG A 3 28.54 -27.65 32.24
CA ARG A 3 27.36 -26.82 32.52
C ARG A 3 26.14 -27.18 31.65
N MET A 4 26.40 -27.73 30.47
CA MET A 4 25.40 -28.20 29.49
C MET A 4 25.12 -29.71 29.59
N ALA A 5 25.48 -30.38 30.71
CA ALA A 5 25.27 -31.82 30.86
C ALA A 5 23.80 -32.26 30.86
N HIS A 6 22.86 -31.34 31.12
CA HIS A 6 21.43 -31.62 31.14
C HIS A 6 20.87 -32.05 29.76
N PHE A 7 21.55 -31.73 28.65
CA PHE A 7 21.21 -32.23 27.31
C PHE A 7 21.55 -33.72 27.11
N GLY A 8 22.38 -34.33 27.95
CA GLY A 8 22.70 -35.77 27.88
C GLY A 8 23.59 -36.18 26.70
N ASN A 9 24.13 -35.23 25.94
CA ASN A 9 24.88 -35.44 24.70
C ASN A 9 26.35 -34.96 24.80
N CYS A 10 26.91 -34.87 26.02
CA CYS A 10 28.32 -34.52 26.22
C CYS A 10 29.30 -35.52 25.57
N ASP A 11 30.52 -35.05 25.35
CA ASP A 11 31.67 -35.89 25.04
C ASP A 11 32.17 -36.60 26.32
N PRO A 12 32.24 -37.94 26.36
CA PRO A 12 32.63 -38.68 27.56
C PRO A 12 34.03 -38.33 28.09
N GLU A 13 34.96 -37.98 27.19
CA GLU A 13 36.36 -37.69 27.55
C GLU A 13 36.56 -36.31 28.19
N THR A 14 35.63 -35.38 27.96
CA THR A 14 35.71 -34.00 28.45
C THR A 14 34.49 -33.58 29.29
N ALA A 15 33.66 -34.54 29.71
CA ALA A 15 32.43 -34.29 30.45
C ALA A 15 32.65 -33.77 31.89
N ASP A 16 33.82 -34.04 32.46
CA ASP A 16 34.23 -33.61 33.79
C ASP A 16 34.62 -32.12 33.85
N GLN A 17 35.05 -31.55 32.72
CA GLN A 17 35.39 -30.13 32.55
C GLN A 17 34.18 -29.19 32.73
N GLU A 18 34.42 -27.88 32.85
CA GLU A 18 33.35 -26.88 32.94
C GLU A 18 32.47 -26.85 31.67
N TYR A 19 33.09 -27.02 30.50
CA TYR A 19 32.43 -27.29 29.23
C TYR A 19 33.15 -28.43 28.53
N CYS A 20 32.41 -29.44 28.06
CA CYS A 20 32.98 -30.49 27.21
C CYS A 20 33.23 -29.94 25.80
N ILE A 21 33.99 -30.67 24.98
CA ILE A 21 34.36 -30.21 23.63
C ILE A 21 33.14 -29.85 22.77
N PHE A 22 31.97 -30.51 22.92
CA PHE A 22 30.77 -30.14 22.16
C PHE A 22 30.13 -28.82 22.61
N HIS A 23 30.25 -28.46 23.89
CA HIS A 23 29.59 -27.30 24.49
C HIS A 23 30.52 -26.12 24.78
N LYS A 24 31.82 -26.27 24.53
CA LYS A 24 32.82 -25.24 24.80
C LYS A 24 32.67 -24.04 23.86
N PRO A 25 32.47 -22.81 24.35
CA PRO A 25 32.55 -21.59 23.51
C PRO A 25 34.01 -21.24 23.15
N ASP A 26 34.19 -20.35 22.17
CA ASP A 26 35.49 -19.80 21.78
C ASP A 26 36.59 -20.85 21.52
N LYS A 27 36.26 -21.90 20.75
CA LYS A 27 37.21 -22.97 20.42
C LYS A 27 38.36 -22.43 19.58
N ASN A 28 39.60 -22.76 19.95
CA ASN A 28 40.75 -22.53 19.07
C ASN A 28 40.71 -23.50 17.86
N GLU A 29 41.58 -23.29 16.87
CA GLU A 29 41.59 -24.10 15.63
C GLU A 29 41.77 -25.62 15.87
N ASN A 30 42.58 -26.00 16.88
CA ASN A 30 42.79 -27.41 17.21
C ASN A 30 41.53 -28.03 17.84
N GLU A 31 40.91 -27.31 18.77
CA GLU A 31 39.65 -27.72 19.41
C GLU A 31 38.50 -27.77 18.39
N ALA A 32 38.49 -26.87 17.41
CA ALA A 32 37.53 -26.90 16.31
C ALA A 32 37.68 -28.16 15.45
N ARG A 33 38.92 -28.53 15.09
CA ARG A 33 39.22 -29.78 14.37
C ARG A 33 38.85 -31.01 15.21
N GLU A 34 39.13 -30.99 16.50
CA GLU A 34 38.76 -32.07 17.41
C GLU A 34 37.24 -32.22 17.50
N PHE A 35 36.52 -31.11 17.64
CA PHE A 35 35.06 -31.07 17.64
C PHE A 35 34.47 -31.77 16.40
N TYR A 36 34.89 -31.37 15.19
CA TYR A 36 34.35 -31.96 13.96
C TYR A 36 34.72 -33.44 13.79
N ASN A 37 35.92 -33.85 14.20
CA ASN A 37 36.29 -35.27 14.19
C ASN A 37 35.41 -36.08 15.16
N LYS A 38 35.24 -35.60 16.40
CA LYS A 38 34.38 -36.26 17.40
C LYS A 38 32.91 -36.25 17.00
N PHE A 39 32.44 -35.20 16.33
CA PHE A 39 31.08 -35.09 15.80
C PHE A 39 30.80 -36.19 14.75
N VAL A 40 31.68 -36.35 13.76
CA VAL A 40 31.53 -37.38 12.72
C VAL A 40 31.56 -38.79 13.32
N LEU A 41 32.49 -39.04 14.25
CA LEU A 41 32.61 -40.34 14.93
C LEU A 41 31.37 -40.66 15.78
N LYS A 42 30.87 -39.68 16.55
CA LYS A 42 29.71 -39.84 17.44
C LYS A 42 28.44 -40.25 16.69
N PHE A 43 28.22 -39.67 15.51
CA PHE A 43 27.02 -39.91 14.71
C PHE A 43 27.23 -40.87 13.54
N PHE A 44 28.33 -41.64 13.56
CA PHE A 44 28.68 -42.65 12.55
C PHE A 44 28.55 -42.13 11.11
N GLY A 45 29.04 -40.92 10.87
CA GLY A 45 29.08 -40.34 9.53
C GLY A 45 30.08 -41.11 8.64
N TYR A 46 29.69 -41.42 7.41
CA TYR A 46 30.58 -42.05 6.42
C TYR A 46 30.61 -41.24 5.12
N LYS A 47 31.74 -41.28 4.40
CA LYS A 47 31.85 -40.60 3.10
C LYS A 47 30.96 -41.28 2.06
N SER A 48 30.17 -40.49 1.35
CA SER A 48 29.33 -40.97 0.27
C SER A 48 30.18 -41.64 -0.82
N PRO A 49 29.81 -42.83 -1.34
CA PRO A 49 30.47 -43.42 -2.50
C PRO A 49 30.21 -42.64 -3.81
N ARG A 50 29.18 -41.80 -3.83
CA ARG A 50 28.67 -41.10 -5.03
C ARG A 50 28.92 -39.59 -5.01
N SER A 51 29.36 -39.01 -3.89
CA SER A 51 29.63 -37.59 -3.73
C SER A 51 30.79 -37.37 -2.75
N GLU A 52 31.39 -36.18 -2.76
CA GLU A 52 32.49 -35.85 -1.85
C GLU A 52 32.04 -35.60 -0.39
N GLY A 53 30.74 -35.64 -0.12
CA GLY A 53 30.14 -35.28 1.17
C GLY A 53 29.95 -36.44 2.15
N LEU A 54 29.59 -36.07 3.38
CA LEU A 54 29.32 -37.00 4.48
C LEU A 54 27.86 -37.46 4.46
N VAL A 55 27.61 -38.71 4.87
CA VAL A 55 26.27 -39.27 5.06
C VAL A 55 26.09 -39.65 6.51
N PHE A 56 25.07 -39.08 7.15
CA PHE A 56 24.62 -39.44 8.49
C PHE A 56 23.36 -40.31 8.37
N ALA A 57 23.50 -41.61 8.64
CA ALA A 57 22.41 -42.58 8.50
C ALA A 57 21.47 -42.65 9.71
N GLY A 58 21.98 -42.30 10.90
CA GLY A 58 21.21 -42.25 12.15
C GLY A 58 20.72 -40.84 12.49
N PRO A 59 19.87 -40.70 13.52
CA PRO A 59 19.47 -39.39 14.04
C PRO A 59 20.66 -38.67 14.66
N VAL A 60 20.66 -37.34 14.56
CA VAL A 60 21.72 -36.47 15.10
C VAL A 60 21.13 -35.59 16.19
N ASP A 61 21.54 -35.80 17.44
CA ASP A 61 21.17 -34.97 18.59
C ASP A 61 22.35 -34.05 18.95
N ALA A 62 22.32 -32.85 18.41
CA ALA A 62 23.32 -31.81 18.60
C ALA A 62 22.76 -30.62 19.40
N ARG A 63 21.78 -30.87 20.28
CA ARG A 63 21.19 -29.83 21.12
C ARG A 63 22.23 -29.17 22.02
N GLY A 64 22.20 -27.85 22.12
CA GLY A 64 23.14 -27.08 22.93
C GLY A 64 24.59 -27.07 22.40
N PHE A 65 24.87 -27.67 21.24
CA PHE A 65 26.23 -27.73 20.70
C PHE A 65 26.71 -26.35 20.27
N VAL A 66 28.00 -26.08 20.48
CA VAL A 66 28.65 -24.86 20.04
C VAL A 66 29.51 -25.17 18.82
N PHE A 67 28.98 -24.89 17.62
CA PHE A 67 29.65 -25.17 16.35
C PHE A 67 30.72 -24.11 16.08
N PRO A 68 32.00 -24.51 15.96
CA PRO A 68 33.09 -23.60 15.65
C PRO A 68 33.04 -23.17 14.18
N SER A 69 33.57 -21.97 13.89
CA SER A 69 33.65 -21.47 12.52
C SER A 69 34.49 -22.40 11.63
N ALA A 70 34.02 -22.65 10.41
CA ALA A 70 34.69 -23.50 9.42
C ALA A 70 35.83 -22.74 8.74
N THR A 71 36.87 -22.36 9.50
CA THR A 71 37.94 -21.47 9.03
C THR A 71 38.93 -22.11 8.06
N SER A 72 38.96 -23.43 7.92
CA SER A 72 39.84 -24.12 6.97
C SER A 72 39.37 -25.55 6.75
N ARG A 73 39.70 -26.14 5.59
CA ARG A 73 39.39 -27.54 5.27
C ARG A 73 39.75 -28.42 6.47
N VAL A 74 38.76 -29.06 7.08
CA VAL A 74 39.03 -29.93 8.22
C VAL A 74 39.62 -31.21 7.64
N LYS A 75 40.90 -31.48 7.97
CA LYS A 75 41.52 -32.75 7.65
C LYS A 75 41.03 -33.79 8.66
N TYR A 76 40.02 -34.54 8.26
CA TYR A 76 39.52 -35.64 9.05
C TYR A 76 40.57 -36.76 9.09
N ARG A 77 40.78 -37.37 10.26
CA ARG A 77 41.82 -38.41 10.45
C ARG A 77 41.69 -39.56 9.44
N GLU A 78 40.48 -39.88 9.00
CA GLU A 78 40.19 -41.02 8.13
C GLU A 78 39.54 -40.63 6.78
N TRP A 79 39.25 -39.35 6.51
CA TRP A 79 38.30 -38.96 5.44
C TRP A 79 38.76 -37.86 4.48
N GLY A 80 39.98 -37.33 4.66
CA GLY A 80 40.56 -36.27 3.82
C GLY A 80 40.15 -34.85 4.26
N GLU A 81 40.46 -33.85 3.43
CA GLU A 81 40.15 -32.44 3.68
C GLU A 81 38.78 -32.07 3.10
N THR A 82 37.79 -31.76 3.94
CA THR A 82 36.48 -31.24 3.48
C THR A 82 36.00 -30.07 4.34
N THR A 83 35.17 -29.20 3.78
CA THR A 83 34.47 -28.18 4.56
C THR A 83 33.29 -28.82 5.30
N PRO A 84 33.10 -28.51 6.60
CA PRO A 84 31.94 -28.97 7.35
C PRO A 84 30.63 -28.72 6.60
N PHE A 85 29.73 -29.71 6.65
CA PHE A 85 28.42 -29.74 6.00
C PHE A 85 28.40 -29.62 4.46
N ARG A 86 29.53 -29.49 3.76
CA ARG A 86 29.49 -29.44 2.29
C ARG A 86 29.11 -30.79 1.69
N TYR A 87 28.09 -30.79 0.82
CA TYR A 87 27.50 -31.98 0.19
C TYR A 87 26.98 -33.03 1.20
N THR A 88 26.70 -32.63 2.43
CA THR A 88 26.29 -33.55 3.50
C THR A 88 24.84 -34.01 3.32
N LEU A 89 24.59 -35.29 3.57
CA LEU A 89 23.28 -35.92 3.55
C LEU A 89 22.89 -36.40 4.96
N PHE A 90 21.79 -35.89 5.49
CA PHE A 90 21.17 -36.40 6.72
C PHE A 90 19.91 -37.20 6.37
N LYS A 91 19.94 -38.51 6.67
CA LYS A 91 18.82 -39.43 6.34
C LYS A 91 17.71 -39.46 7.40
N LYS A 92 18.02 -39.04 8.62
CA LYS A 92 17.15 -39.06 9.79
C LYS A 92 17.09 -37.67 10.42
N SER A 93 16.25 -37.53 11.45
CA SER A 93 16.02 -36.24 12.11
C SER A 93 17.32 -35.67 12.67
N VAL A 94 17.45 -34.35 12.56
CA VAL A 94 18.59 -33.60 13.09
C VAL A 94 18.07 -32.54 14.04
N ASP A 95 18.57 -32.55 15.27
CA ASP A 95 18.18 -31.61 16.30
C ASP A 95 19.37 -30.73 16.69
N PHE A 96 19.32 -29.48 16.25
CA PHE A 96 20.25 -28.41 16.58
C PHE A 96 19.63 -27.42 17.58
N SER A 97 18.56 -27.78 18.28
CA SER A 97 17.89 -26.84 19.19
C SER A 97 18.87 -26.33 20.26
N GLU A 98 18.81 -25.03 20.56
CA GLU A 98 19.70 -24.32 21.49
C GLU A 98 21.18 -24.37 21.09
N ALA A 99 21.51 -24.83 19.86
CA ALA A 99 22.87 -24.80 19.35
C ALA A 99 23.31 -23.36 19.01
N CYS A 100 24.59 -23.09 19.20
CA CYS A 100 25.22 -21.84 18.80
C CYS A 100 26.12 -22.09 17.59
N PHE A 101 25.85 -21.39 16.49
CA PHE A 101 26.63 -21.44 15.26
C PHE A 101 27.53 -20.20 15.17
N SER A 102 28.84 -20.43 15.27
CA SER A 102 29.94 -19.45 15.30
C SER A 102 30.09 -18.71 16.64
N SER A 103 30.94 -19.29 17.51
CA SER A 103 31.28 -18.77 18.84
C SER A 103 32.58 -17.94 18.91
N ASP A 104 33.15 -17.50 17.78
CA ASP A 104 34.44 -16.82 17.83
C ASP A 104 34.28 -15.38 18.32
N THR A 105 34.93 -15.02 19.42
CA THR A 105 35.04 -13.64 19.93
C THR A 105 35.72 -12.64 18.98
N LEU A 106 36.33 -13.10 17.87
CA LEU A 106 36.93 -12.23 16.86
C LEU A 106 35.86 -11.72 15.90
N PHE A 107 35.73 -10.40 15.76
CA PHE A 107 34.74 -9.70 14.92
C PHE A 107 34.75 -10.07 13.41
N PHE A 108 35.62 -10.98 12.95
CA PHE A 108 35.83 -11.34 11.53
C PHE A 108 35.90 -12.86 11.24
N GLY A 109 35.14 -13.70 11.95
CA GLY A 109 35.06 -15.15 11.66
C GLY A 109 34.17 -15.48 10.45
N PRO A 110 34.44 -16.52 9.65
CA PRO A 110 33.59 -16.92 8.52
C PRO A 110 32.22 -17.45 8.98
N PRO A 111 31.18 -17.34 8.12
CA PRO A 111 29.81 -17.74 8.45
C PRO A 111 29.67 -19.26 8.61
N ALA A 112 28.64 -19.69 9.33
CA ALA A 112 28.21 -21.08 9.36
C ALA A 112 27.70 -21.47 7.96
N LEU A 113 28.44 -22.32 7.26
CA LEU A 113 28.17 -22.67 5.87
C LEU A 113 27.48 -24.04 5.77
N PHE A 114 26.28 -24.04 5.21
CA PHE A 114 25.55 -25.22 4.76
C PHE A 114 25.51 -25.18 3.22
N ASP A 115 26.47 -25.82 2.58
CA ASP A 115 26.61 -25.83 1.13
C ASP A 115 26.17 -27.18 0.54
N SER A 116 25.12 -27.16 -0.26
CA SER A 116 24.58 -28.34 -0.95
C SER A 116 24.18 -29.46 0.02
N VAL A 117 23.67 -29.09 1.20
CA VAL A 117 23.19 -30.03 2.22
C VAL A 117 21.82 -30.58 1.85
N THR A 118 21.60 -31.86 2.10
CA THR A 118 20.28 -32.48 1.96
C THR A 118 19.81 -33.07 3.28
N PHE A 119 18.64 -32.65 3.75
CA PHE A 119 17.93 -33.20 4.89
C PHE A 119 16.72 -34.00 4.40
N GLU A 120 16.76 -35.34 4.51
CA GLU A 120 15.66 -36.24 4.11
C GLU A 120 14.53 -36.32 5.16
N SER A 121 14.76 -35.80 6.36
CA SER A 121 13.88 -35.86 7.53
C SER A 121 13.82 -34.50 8.25
N HIS A 122 12.99 -34.40 9.30
CA HIS A 122 12.79 -33.16 10.06
C HIS A 122 14.09 -32.59 10.64
N VAL A 123 14.22 -31.26 10.62
CA VAL A 123 15.36 -30.53 11.20
C VAL A 123 14.85 -29.48 12.19
N TYR A 124 15.46 -29.43 13.36
CA TYR A 124 15.11 -28.49 14.42
C TYR A 124 16.29 -27.57 14.70
N PHE A 125 16.05 -26.27 14.66
CA PHE A 125 16.96 -25.18 15.05
C PHE A 125 16.28 -24.33 16.12
N ASN A 126 15.40 -24.92 16.95
CA ASN A 126 14.62 -24.16 17.92
C ASN A 126 15.56 -23.42 18.88
N ASP A 127 15.33 -22.13 19.11
CA ASP A 127 16.12 -21.31 20.04
C ASP A 127 17.64 -21.33 19.75
N SER A 128 18.03 -21.65 18.50
CA SER A 128 19.43 -21.62 18.08
C SER A 128 19.91 -20.19 17.84
N ASN A 129 21.19 -19.95 18.12
CA ASN A 129 21.84 -18.67 17.84
C ASN A 129 22.78 -18.79 16.62
N PHE A 130 22.63 -17.88 15.67
CA PHE A 130 23.48 -17.75 14.49
C PHE A 130 24.22 -16.42 14.52
N ARG A 131 25.55 -16.44 14.50
CA ARG A 131 26.29 -15.19 14.28
C ARG A 131 26.21 -14.73 12.82
N GLU A 132 26.55 -15.61 11.89
CA GLU A 132 26.28 -15.47 10.45
C GLU A 132 26.05 -16.88 9.91
N ALA A 133 25.11 -17.04 8.99
CA ALA A 133 24.81 -18.34 8.39
C ALA A 133 24.50 -18.21 6.90
N ARG A 134 25.03 -19.14 6.10
CA ARG A 134 24.71 -19.26 4.68
C ARG A 134 24.26 -20.68 4.37
N PHE A 135 23.01 -20.79 3.96
CA PHE A 135 22.39 -21.97 3.40
C PHE A 135 22.41 -21.80 1.87
N CYS A 136 23.29 -22.51 1.18
CA CYS A 136 23.41 -22.47 -0.27
C CYS A 136 23.00 -23.82 -0.82
N LYS A 137 21.99 -23.86 -1.70
CA LYS A 137 21.50 -25.09 -2.37
C LYS A 137 21.08 -26.17 -1.39
N VAL A 138 20.57 -25.77 -0.22
CA VAL A 138 20.11 -26.69 0.82
C VAL A 138 18.72 -27.21 0.47
N LYS A 139 18.50 -28.51 0.65
CA LYS A 139 17.23 -29.19 0.39
C LYS A 139 16.66 -29.75 1.67
N PHE A 140 15.47 -29.29 2.04
CA PHE A 140 14.68 -29.82 3.16
C PHE A 140 13.51 -30.63 2.60
N PHE A 141 13.52 -31.96 2.76
CA PHE A 141 12.45 -32.86 2.25
C PHE A 141 11.27 -33.06 3.23
N LYS A 142 11.39 -32.54 4.45
CA LYS A 142 10.41 -32.56 5.53
C LYS A 142 10.45 -31.21 6.26
N GLY A 143 9.68 -31.07 7.34
CA GLY A 143 9.59 -29.82 8.10
C GLY A 143 10.93 -29.37 8.69
N VAL A 144 11.18 -28.07 8.66
CA VAL A 144 12.31 -27.41 9.33
C VAL A 144 11.78 -26.36 10.30
N ASN A 145 12.31 -26.36 11.52
CA ASN A 145 11.89 -25.44 12.57
C ASN A 145 13.01 -24.48 12.94
N PHE A 146 12.83 -23.19 12.68
CA PHE A 146 13.66 -22.07 13.13
C PHE A 146 12.90 -21.21 14.15
N GLU A 147 11.99 -21.81 14.93
CA GLU A 147 11.26 -21.10 15.98
C GLU A 147 12.20 -20.55 17.05
N GLY A 148 12.04 -19.27 17.40
CA GLY A 148 12.83 -18.62 18.44
C GLY A 148 14.31 -18.38 18.10
N ILE A 149 14.76 -18.58 16.85
CA ILE A 149 16.17 -18.36 16.52
C ILE A 149 16.57 -16.89 16.69
N GLU A 150 17.84 -16.68 17.00
CA GLU A 150 18.46 -15.37 17.02
C GLU A 150 19.60 -15.31 16.00
N SER A 151 19.54 -14.39 15.03
CA SER A 151 20.65 -14.14 14.09
C SER A 151 21.27 -12.77 14.33
N HIS A 152 22.53 -12.70 14.74
CA HIS A 152 23.22 -11.42 15.01
C HIS A 152 23.87 -10.78 13.78
N GLY A 153 24.05 -11.55 12.72
CA GLY A 153 24.63 -11.11 11.46
C GLY A 153 23.85 -11.66 10.28
N ARG A 154 24.48 -11.73 9.11
CA ARG A 154 23.80 -12.10 7.86
C ARG A 154 23.33 -13.54 7.87
N MET A 155 22.06 -13.75 7.57
CA MET A 155 21.47 -15.07 7.32
C MET A 155 21.00 -15.15 5.87
N ILE A 156 21.69 -15.97 5.08
CA ILE A 156 21.47 -16.07 3.63
C ILE A 156 20.96 -17.46 3.30
N PHE A 157 19.83 -17.52 2.60
CA PHE A 157 19.28 -18.69 1.95
C PHE A 157 19.32 -18.45 0.45
N GLU A 158 20.16 -19.20 -0.25
CA GLU A 158 20.42 -19.03 -1.68
C GLU A 158 20.12 -20.36 -2.39
N GLU A 159 19.25 -20.33 -3.41
CA GLU A 159 18.82 -21.52 -4.15
C GLU A 159 18.29 -22.66 -3.24
N CYS A 160 17.75 -22.32 -2.08
CA CYS A 160 17.25 -23.32 -1.12
C CYS A 160 15.89 -23.87 -1.54
N GLN A 161 15.66 -25.16 -1.31
CA GLN A 161 14.43 -25.85 -1.64
C GLN A 161 13.78 -26.39 -0.37
N PHE A 162 12.59 -25.88 -0.06
CA PHE A 162 11.76 -26.35 1.05
C PHE A 162 10.62 -27.19 0.48
N VAL A 163 10.82 -28.52 0.50
CA VAL A 163 9.97 -29.51 -0.16
C VAL A 163 9.37 -30.45 0.89
N SER A 164 8.14 -30.22 1.35
CA SER A 164 7.48 -31.22 2.20
C SER A 164 6.75 -32.24 1.32
N GLY A 165 7.16 -33.51 1.39
CA GLY A 165 6.44 -34.59 0.70
C GLY A 165 5.04 -34.79 1.27
N GLN A 166 4.02 -34.71 0.40
CA GLN A 166 2.56 -34.93 0.58
C GLN A 166 1.99 -34.71 2.01
N LYS A 167 1.04 -33.76 2.13
CA LYS A 167 0.20 -33.50 3.31
C LYS A 167 -0.46 -34.80 3.84
N ILE A 168 0.24 -35.53 4.69
CA ILE A 168 -0.31 -36.63 5.49
C ILE A 168 -0.05 -36.25 6.95
N ASN A 169 -1.01 -35.51 7.53
CA ASN A 169 -1.26 -35.30 8.96
C ASN A 169 -0.14 -34.89 9.93
N ASP A 170 1.13 -34.73 9.54
CA ASP A 170 2.19 -34.27 10.43
C ASP A 170 2.41 -32.75 10.35
N VAL A 171 1.64 -32.08 11.20
CA VAL A 171 1.94 -30.88 12.00
C VAL A 171 3.30 -30.19 11.70
N LEU A 172 3.19 -29.18 10.84
CA LEU A 172 4.04 -28.00 10.60
C LEU A 172 5.24 -28.09 9.65
N ASP A 173 5.11 -27.18 8.69
CA ASP A 173 6.02 -26.82 7.63
C ASP A 173 7.12 -25.85 8.12
N VAL A 174 7.79 -25.15 7.18
CA VAL A 174 8.92 -24.25 7.47
C VAL A 174 8.49 -23.19 8.48
N ARG A 175 9.01 -23.22 9.71
CA ARG A 175 8.69 -22.23 10.74
C ARG A 175 9.85 -21.32 11.04
N PHE A 176 9.55 -20.04 11.16
CA PHE A 176 10.40 -19.00 11.71
C PHE A 176 9.73 -18.29 12.88
N LYS A 177 8.62 -18.83 13.42
CA LYS A 177 7.81 -18.18 14.45
C LYS A 177 8.66 -17.61 15.59
N GLY A 178 8.46 -16.34 15.91
CA GLY A 178 9.18 -15.69 17.01
C GLY A 178 10.69 -15.50 16.78
N ALA A 179 11.21 -15.75 15.58
CA ALA A 179 12.62 -15.53 15.26
C ALA A 179 12.99 -14.04 15.32
N ASN A 180 14.22 -13.76 15.76
CA ASN A 180 14.80 -12.43 15.85
C ASN A 180 16.02 -12.32 14.95
N PHE A 181 15.93 -11.50 13.91
CA PHE A 181 17.02 -11.26 12.97
C PHE A 181 17.59 -9.85 13.19
N TYR A 182 18.74 -9.78 13.86
CA TYR A 182 19.46 -8.53 14.08
C TYR A 182 20.33 -8.11 12.89
N GLY A 183 20.79 -9.09 12.09
CA GLY A 183 21.46 -8.84 10.82
C GLY A 183 20.54 -9.07 9.60
N PRO A 184 21.01 -8.75 8.38
CA PRO A 184 20.22 -8.90 7.16
C PRO A 184 19.80 -10.35 6.90
N VAL A 185 18.58 -10.55 6.44
CA VAL A 185 18.06 -11.86 6.01
C VAL A 185 17.78 -11.83 4.52
N ILE A 186 18.33 -12.81 3.80
CA ILE A 186 18.23 -12.89 2.35
C ILE A 186 17.69 -14.26 1.97
N PHE A 187 16.56 -14.29 1.27
CA PHE A 187 16.02 -15.46 0.59
C PHE A 187 16.11 -15.21 -0.92
N ASP A 188 17.22 -15.63 -1.51
CA ASP A 188 17.49 -15.44 -2.93
C ASP A 188 17.23 -16.73 -3.70
N HIS A 189 16.44 -16.63 -4.77
CA HIS A 189 16.03 -17.75 -5.63
C HIS A 189 15.54 -18.99 -4.85
N CYS A 190 14.85 -18.78 -3.72
CA CYS A 190 14.35 -19.86 -2.89
C CYS A 190 13.00 -20.37 -3.41
N VAL A 191 12.78 -21.68 -3.29
CA VAL A 191 11.53 -22.34 -3.69
C VAL A 191 10.87 -22.95 -2.47
N PHE A 192 9.65 -22.48 -2.18
CA PHE A 192 8.85 -22.98 -1.07
C PHE A 192 7.61 -23.68 -1.62
N THR A 193 7.52 -24.99 -1.38
CA THR A 193 6.37 -25.82 -1.82
C THR A 193 5.48 -26.26 -0.66
N THR A 194 5.77 -25.76 0.53
CA THR A 194 5.09 -26.10 1.78
C THR A 194 4.86 -24.84 2.60
N ASP A 195 3.87 -24.86 3.51
CA ASP A 195 3.40 -23.63 4.16
C ASP A 195 4.55 -22.97 4.97
N ILE A 196 4.60 -21.65 5.04
CA ILE A 196 5.68 -20.94 5.73
C ILE A 196 5.10 -20.05 6.81
N ASN A 197 5.58 -20.24 8.03
CA ASN A 197 5.14 -19.47 9.18
C ASN A 197 6.24 -18.49 9.62
N PHE A 198 6.06 -17.22 9.32
CA PHE A 198 6.83 -16.09 9.84
C PHE A 198 6.04 -15.31 10.93
N GLU A 199 5.09 -15.93 11.60
CA GLU A 199 4.26 -15.29 12.62
C GLU A 199 5.13 -14.68 13.73
N SER A 200 4.88 -13.40 14.05
CA SER A 200 5.59 -12.67 15.11
C SER A 200 7.12 -12.68 14.96
N VAL A 201 7.63 -12.59 13.73
CA VAL A 201 9.06 -12.46 13.45
C VAL A 201 9.49 -10.99 13.52
N HIS A 202 10.68 -10.75 14.08
CA HIS A 202 11.29 -9.42 14.17
C HIS A 202 12.53 -9.33 13.27
N PHE A 203 12.42 -8.55 12.19
CA PHE A 203 13.55 -8.20 11.32
C PHE A 203 14.06 -6.81 11.72
N HIS A 204 15.17 -6.76 12.47
CA HIS A 204 15.78 -5.50 12.89
C HIS A 204 16.66 -4.86 11.80
N SER A 205 17.03 -5.64 10.78
CA SER A 205 17.79 -5.20 9.61
C SER A 205 17.00 -5.46 8.31
N ASP A 206 17.68 -5.40 7.16
CA ASP A 206 17.06 -5.58 5.85
C ASP A 206 16.57 -7.03 5.65
N ALA A 207 15.35 -7.17 5.11
CA ALA A 207 14.73 -8.44 4.79
C ALA A 207 14.46 -8.52 3.28
N ILE A 208 15.21 -9.37 2.59
CA ILE A 208 15.19 -9.50 1.13
C ILE A 208 14.61 -10.87 0.80
N PHE A 209 13.45 -10.90 0.16
CA PHE A 209 12.82 -12.12 -0.36
C PHE A 209 12.84 -12.17 -1.89
N GLY A 210 12.99 -11.00 -2.52
CA GLY A 210 13.13 -10.84 -3.96
C GLY A 210 14.59 -10.96 -4.44
N ASP A 211 14.83 -10.50 -5.68
CA ASP A 211 16.17 -10.44 -6.28
C ASP A 211 17.08 -9.44 -5.53
N GLU A 212 18.22 -9.93 -5.02
CA GLU A 212 19.22 -9.14 -4.29
C GLU A 212 19.89 -8.08 -5.21
N GLU A 213 20.03 -8.34 -6.52
CA GLU A 213 20.78 -7.46 -7.43
C GLU A 213 20.14 -6.07 -7.61
N MET A 214 18.84 -5.92 -7.31
CA MET A 214 18.10 -4.66 -7.47
C MET A 214 18.30 -3.67 -6.30
N LEU A 215 18.65 -4.15 -5.10
CA LEU A 215 18.87 -3.27 -3.93
C LEU A 215 20.24 -2.58 -3.94
N PHE A 216 21.24 -3.19 -4.59
CA PHE A 216 22.61 -2.69 -4.59
C PHE A 216 22.99 -1.86 -5.82
N ARG A 217 22.09 -1.70 -6.80
CA ARG A 217 22.31 -0.79 -7.92
C ARG A 217 21.81 0.60 -7.55
N SER A 218 22.74 1.53 -7.31
CA SER A 218 22.44 2.95 -7.18
C SER A 218 21.61 3.40 -8.38
N ARG A 219 20.51 4.08 -8.06
CA ARG A 219 19.64 4.94 -8.88
C ARG A 219 20.35 5.62 -10.07
N GLU A 220 20.62 4.91 -11.16
CA GLU A 220 20.97 5.49 -12.47
C GLU A 220 20.76 4.48 -13.62
N GLU A 221 19.91 4.90 -14.58
CA GLU A 221 19.66 4.43 -15.95
C GLU A 221 19.27 2.97 -16.22
N TYR A 222 18.06 2.76 -16.81
CA TYR A 222 17.91 1.94 -18.03
C TYR A 222 16.72 2.41 -18.90
N PRO A 223 16.98 3.00 -20.07
CA PRO A 223 16.03 3.10 -21.16
C PRO A 223 16.16 1.87 -22.07
N GLY A 224 15.17 0.98 -22.07
CA GLY A 224 15.10 -0.13 -23.02
C GLY A 224 14.58 -1.42 -22.41
N GLY A 225 13.28 -1.67 -22.62
CA GLY A 225 12.63 -2.89 -22.16
C GLY A 225 13.27 -4.15 -22.75
N PHE A 226 13.55 -5.10 -21.85
CA PHE A 226 13.66 -6.52 -22.17
C PHE A 226 12.64 -7.30 -21.34
N PRO A 227 12.13 -8.44 -21.85
CA PRO A 227 11.20 -9.29 -21.13
C PRO A 227 11.99 -10.06 -20.07
N PHE A 228 11.93 -9.61 -18.82
CA PHE A 228 12.57 -10.30 -17.72
C PHE A 228 11.80 -11.59 -17.39
N LYS A 229 12.47 -12.74 -17.61
CA LYS A 229 12.31 -13.91 -16.75
C LYS A 229 13.33 -13.77 -15.60
N THR A 230 13.12 -12.82 -14.69
CA THR A 230 13.73 -12.85 -13.36
C THR A 230 12.69 -13.46 -12.44
N HIS A 231 12.78 -14.77 -12.25
CA HIS A 231 11.98 -15.43 -11.23
C HIS A 231 12.67 -15.14 -9.90
N ALA A 232 12.21 -14.10 -9.18
CA ALA A 232 12.51 -13.97 -7.75
C ALA A 232 11.86 -15.13 -6.98
N SER A 233 12.03 -15.20 -5.65
CA SER A 233 11.53 -16.32 -4.85
C SER A 233 10.07 -16.67 -5.15
N GLU A 234 9.81 -17.98 -5.33
CA GLU A 234 8.50 -18.52 -5.69
C GLU A 234 7.88 -19.23 -4.48
N PHE A 235 6.68 -18.79 -4.12
CA PHE A 235 5.92 -19.28 -2.97
C PHE A 235 4.70 -20.04 -3.48
N HIS A 236 4.79 -21.38 -3.53
CA HIS A 236 3.72 -22.25 -4.02
C HIS A 236 2.73 -22.70 -2.94
N ALA A 237 2.90 -22.21 -1.71
CA ALA A 237 2.18 -22.59 -0.51
C ALA A 237 1.75 -21.36 0.31
N GLU A 238 0.91 -21.56 1.33
CA GLU A 238 0.42 -20.43 2.14
C GLU A 238 1.57 -19.80 2.94
N MET A 239 1.56 -18.47 3.05
CA MET A 239 2.61 -17.72 3.74
C MET A 239 1.99 -16.78 4.76
N ASP A 240 2.41 -16.90 6.02
CA ASP A 240 1.86 -16.13 7.13
C ASP A 240 2.92 -15.27 7.80
N PHE A 241 2.76 -13.95 7.67
CA PHE A 241 3.56 -12.92 8.34
C PHE A 241 2.76 -12.22 9.45
N HIS A 242 1.62 -12.77 9.89
CA HIS A 242 0.78 -12.13 10.89
C HIS A 242 1.57 -11.57 12.07
N ASN A 243 1.33 -10.30 12.39
CA ASN A 243 1.95 -9.59 13.51
C ASN A 243 3.50 -9.53 13.43
N SER A 244 4.09 -9.58 12.23
CA SER A 244 5.54 -9.44 12.04
C SER A 244 5.98 -7.98 11.94
N GLU A 245 7.22 -7.72 12.36
CA GLU A 245 7.80 -6.38 12.38
C GLU A 245 9.06 -6.32 11.51
N PHE A 246 9.09 -5.37 10.59
CA PHE A 246 10.21 -5.11 9.70
C PHE A 246 10.75 -3.70 9.96
N LYS A 247 11.92 -3.57 10.58
CA LYS A 247 12.53 -2.26 10.91
C LYS A 247 13.39 -1.71 9.77
N GLY A 248 13.99 -2.60 8.98
CA GLY A 248 14.82 -2.25 7.82
C GLY A 248 14.05 -2.07 6.52
N ASN A 249 14.78 -2.12 5.40
CA ASN A 249 14.19 -2.20 4.07
C ASN A 249 13.61 -3.59 3.85
N VAL A 250 12.49 -3.65 3.11
CA VAL A 250 11.82 -4.89 2.79
C VAL A 250 11.66 -4.99 1.29
N ASN A 251 12.17 -6.07 0.68
CA ASN A 251 12.10 -6.27 -0.75
C ASN A 251 11.44 -7.60 -1.12
N PHE A 252 10.25 -7.49 -1.70
CA PHE A 252 9.47 -8.56 -2.30
C PHE A 252 9.35 -8.40 -3.83
N GLU A 253 10.21 -7.59 -4.45
CA GLU A 253 10.13 -7.30 -5.88
C GLU A 253 10.21 -8.56 -6.75
N SER A 254 9.33 -8.63 -7.76
CA SER A 254 9.21 -9.73 -8.72
C SER A 254 8.87 -11.10 -8.10
N CYS A 255 8.50 -11.16 -6.82
CA CYS A 255 8.07 -12.40 -6.17
C CYS A 255 6.73 -12.92 -6.73
N ILE A 256 6.57 -14.25 -6.71
CA ILE A 256 5.32 -14.92 -7.13
C ILE A 256 4.73 -15.68 -5.95
N PHE A 257 3.50 -15.32 -5.59
CA PHE A 257 2.72 -15.98 -4.53
C PHE A 257 1.55 -16.73 -5.16
N ASP A 258 1.63 -18.06 -5.24
CA ASP A 258 0.58 -18.89 -5.86
C ASP A 258 -0.61 -19.15 -4.93
N LYS A 259 -0.41 -18.98 -3.62
CA LYS A 259 -1.38 -19.25 -2.56
C LYS A 259 -1.56 -18.02 -1.68
N LYS A 260 -2.48 -18.16 -0.72
CA LYS A 260 -2.86 -17.09 0.20
C LYS A 260 -1.63 -16.57 0.96
N VAL A 261 -1.53 -15.24 1.05
CA VAL A 261 -0.51 -14.56 1.86
C VAL A 261 -1.17 -13.65 2.88
N ASN A 262 -0.70 -13.74 4.12
CA ASN A 262 -1.23 -12.97 5.25
C ASN A 262 -0.17 -12.01 5.81
N PHE A 263 -0.35 -10.72 5.56
CA PHE A 263 0.42 -9.61 6.13
C PHE A 263 -0.40 -8.80 7.15
N GLN A 264 -1.43 -9.40 7.75
CA GLN A 264 -2.28 -8.69 8.70
C GLN A 264 -1.48 -8.28 9.95
N TYR A 265 -1.70 -7.05 10.41
CA TYR A 265 -1.00 -6.44 11.56
C TYR A 265 0.53 -6.35 11.40
N CYS A 266 1.06 -6.48 10.18
CA CYS A 266 2.49 -6.25 9.95
C CYS A 266 2.85 -4.78 10.11
N LEU A 267 4.04 -4.52 10.64
CA LEU A 267 4.64 -3.20 10.72
C LEU A 267 5.83 -3.11 9.77
N PHE A 268 5.66 -2.38 8.67
CA PHE A 268 6.66 -2.16 7.65
C PHE A 268 7.36 -0.81 7.83
N SER A 269 8.63 -0.88 8.22
CA SER A 269 9.62 0.19 8.21
C SER A 269 9.28 1.38 9.11
N GLU A 270 9.45 1.25 10.43
CA GLU A 270 9.09 2.31 11.40
C GLU A 270 9.78 3.67 11.18
N GLU A 271 11.07 3.70 10.84
CA GLU A 271 11.85 4.95 10.84
C GLU A 271 12.31 5.44 9.45
N ARG A 272 13.01 4.61 8.67
CA ARG A 272 13.65 5.01 7.40
C ARG A 272 13.65 3.94 6.30
N GLY A 273 13.03 2.78 6.54
CA GLY A 273 13.00 1.71 5.55
C GLY A 273 11.99 1.96 4.44
N GLU A 274 12.29 1.42 3.27
CA GLU A 274 11.38 1.34 2.13
C GLU A 274 10.88 -0.09 1.95
N THR A 275 9.60 -0.25 1.61
CA THR A 275 9.00 -1.54 1.28
C THR A 275 8.69 -1.63 -0.21
N ASN A 276 9.23 -2.63 -0.90
CA ASN A 276 9.06 -2.78 -2.34
C ASN A 276 8.36 -4.11 -2.68
N PHE A 277 7.16 -4.03 -3.22
CA PHE A 277 6.41 -5.15 -3.81
C PHE A 277 6.36 -5.08 -5.34
N SER A 278 7.14 -4.20 -5.98
CA SER A 278 6.98 -3.91 -7.41
C SER A 278 7.16 -5.15 -8.28
N ARG A 279 6.41 -5.22 -9.39
CA ARG A 279 6.44 -6.32 -10.37
C ARG A 279 6.07 -7.72 -9.82
N SER A 280 5.59 -7.80 -8.58
CA SER A 280 5.20 -9.06 -7.94
C SER A 280 3.80 -9.50 -8.36
N ARG A 281 3.51 -10.79 -8.21
CA ARG A 281 2.24 -11.40 -8.61
C ARG A 281 1.63 -12.21 -7.47
N PHE A 282 0.42 -11.84 -7.06
CA PHE A 282 -0.39 -12.56 -6.08
C PHE A 282 -1.51 -13.30 -6.81
N LYS A 283 -1.40 -14.63 -6.96
CA LYS A 283 -2.37 -15.46 -7.71
C LYS A 283 -3.57 -15.89 -6.87
N ASP A 284 -3.48 -15.75 -5.55
CA ASP A 284 -4.55 -16.04 -4.60
C ASP A 284 -4.83 -14.82 -3.69
N THR A 285 -5.76 -14.96 -2.75
CA THR A 285 -6.15 -13.87 -1.83
C THR A 285 -4.95 -13.36 -1.02
N SER A 286 -4.77 -12.05 -0.96
CA SER A 286 -3.74 -11.38 -0.14
C SER A 286 -4.36 -10.44 0.89
N LEU A 287 -3.92 -10.55 2.14
CA LEU A 287 -4.46 -9.81 3.27
C LEU A 287 -3.40 -8.88 3.85
N PHE A 288 -3.64 -7.58 3.80
CA PHE A 288 -2.83 -6.50 4.38
C PHE A 288 -3.64 -5.72 5.43
N ASP A 289 -4.68 -6.33 6.01
CA ASP A 289 -5.55 -5.63 6.95
C ASP A 289 -4.78 -5.20 8.19
N SER A 290 -5.01 -3.96 8.63
CA SER A 290 -4.30 -3.36 9.76
C SER A 290 -2.78 -3.31 9.62
N ALA A 291 -2.22 -3.56 8.43
CA ALA A 291 -0.81 -3.37 8.16
C ALA A 291 -0.46 -1.88 8.17
N GLN A 292 0.74 -1.57 8.64
CA GLN A 292 1.27 -0.21 8.69
C GLN A 292 2.49 -0.12 7.79
N PHE A 293 2.52 0.89 6.93
CA PHE A 293 3.60 1.15 5.99
C PHE A 293 4.12 2.57 6.19
N ARG A 294 5.43 2.75 6.11
CA ARG A 294 6.03 4.07 5.92
C ARG A 294 6.06 4.43 4.43
N ASN A 295 7.10 4.03 3.70
CA ASN A 295 7.16 4.19 2.25
C ASN A 295 6.94 2.83 1.57
N VAL A 296 6.05 2.77 0.58
CA VAL A 296 5.75 1.50 -0.10
C VAL A 296 5.47 1.65 -1.59
N SER A 297 6.04 0.74 -2.38
CA SER A 297 5.80 0.61 -3.82
C SER A 297 5.11 -0.71 -4.15
N PHE A 298 3.92 -0.62 -4.74
CA PHE A 298 3.16 -1.70 -5.38
C PHE A 298 3.11 -1.51 -6.91
N ASN A 299 4.15 -0.89 -7.50
CA ASN A 299 4.17 -0.58 -8.92
C ASN A 299 4.18 -1.86 -9.78
N SER A 300 3.33 -1.90 -10.80
CA SER A 300 3.19 -3.04 -11.72
C SER A 300 2.90 -4.37 -11.01
N VAL A 301 2.27 -4.34 -9.84
CA VAL A 301 1.80 -5.55 -9.13
C VAL A 301 0.54 -6.09 -9.79
N VAL A 302 0.41 -7.41 -9.83
CA VAL A 302 -0.82 -8.09 -10.28
C VAL A 302 -1.45 -8.86 -9.13
N PHE A 303 -2.66 -8.48 -8.74
CA PHE A 303 -3.53 -9.23 -7.82
C PHE A 303 -4.61 -9.97 -8.62
N GLU A 304 -4.50 -11.30 -8.74
CA GLU A 304 -5.43 -12.12 -9.54
C GLU A 304 -6.74 -12.48 -8.81
N LYS A 305 -6.73 -12.37 -7.47
CA LYS A 305 -7.88 -12.57 -6.57
C LYS A 305 -8.12 -11.32 -5.72
N ASP A 306 -9.07 -11.42 -4.79
CA ASP A 306 -9.41 -10.34 -3.86
C ASP A 306 -8.18 -9.96 -3.02
N VAL A 307 -7.97 -8.66 -2.87
CA VAL A 307 -6.95 -8.09 -1.97
C VAL A 307 -7.61 -7.16 -0.97
N SER A 308 -7.17 -7.23 0.29
CA SER A 308 -7.71 -6.44 1.38
C SER A 308 -6.63 -5.63 2.08
N PHE A 309 -6.81 -4.31 2.13
CA PHE A 309 -5.99 -3.33 2.87
C PHE A 309 -6.82 -2.65 3.97
N ASN A 310 -7.82 -3.36 4.53
CA ASN A 310 -8.78 -2.72 5.42
C ASN A 310 -8.13 -2.29 6.72
N ASN A 311 -8.42 -1.07 7.17
CA ASN A 311 -7.79 -0.43 8.32
C ASN A 311 -6.25 -0.34 8.23
N ALA A 312 -5.66 -0.53 7.05
CA ALA A 312 -4.23 -0.31 6.84
C ALA A 312 -3.90 1.18 6.92
N THR A 313 -2.66 1.49 7.29
CA THR A 313 -2.18 2.87 7.42
C THR A 313 -0.89 3.05 6.63
N PHE A 314 -0.88 4.05 5.75
CA PHE A 314 0.25 4.45 4.93
C PHE A 314 0.75 5.83 5.38
N HIS A 315 1.89 5.88 6.06
CA HIS A 315 2.43 7.09 6.68
C HIS A 315 3.26 7.97 5.73
N GLY A 316 3.90 7.37 4.73
CA GLY A 316 4.74 8.00 3.72
C GLY A 316 4.27 7.68 2.30
N ASP A 317 5.16 7.85 1.33
CA ASP A 317 4.83 7.80 -0.09
C ASP A 317 4.37 6.39 -0.51
N THR A 318 3.23 6.35 -1.18
CA THR A 318 2.57 5.10 -1.61
C THR A 318 2.26 5.11 -3.09
N THR A 319 2.77 4.14 -3.83
CA THR A 319 2.57 4.05 -5.28
C THR A 319 2.00 2.70 -5.68
N PHE A 320 1.01 2.70 -6.56
CA PHE A 320 0.40 1.51 -7.15
C PHE A 320 0.54 1.52 -8.68
N GLU A 321 1.44 2.32 -9.24
CA GLU A 321 1.41 2.69 -10.65
C GLU A 321 1.51 1.48 -11.60
N GLY A 322 0.62 1.41 -12.58
CA GLY A 322 0.58 0.29 -13.53
C GLY A 322 0.14 -1.05 -12.93
N SER A 323 -0.31 -1.09 -11.67
CA SER A 323 -0.83 -2.31 -11.06
C SER A 323 -2.19 -2.74 -11.63
N VAL A 324 -2.47 -4.04 -11.56
CA VAL A 324 -3.71 -4.65 -12.03
C VAL A 324 -4.37 -5.41 -10.88
N PHE A 325 -5.64 -5.10 -10.64
CA PHE A 325 -6.51 -5.79 -9.69
C PHE A 325 -7.60 -6.51 -10.47
N GLU A 326 -7.47 -7.84 -10.62
CA GLU A 326 -8.41 -8.66 -11.40
C GLU A 326 -9.77 -8.82 -10.70
N ARG A 327 -9.78 -8.72 -9.37
CA ARG A 327 -10.98 -8.76 -8.52
C ARG A 327 -11.12 -7.49 -7.68
N VAL A 328 -12.00 -7.52 -6.69
CA VAL A 328 -12.28 -6.36 -5.83
C VAL A 328 -11.08 -6.07 -4.93
N ALA A 329 -10.65 -4.81 -4.93
CA ALA A 329 -9.63 -4.31 -4.02
C ALA A 329 -10.29 -3.52 -2.88
N SER A 330 -10.16 -4.01 -1.65
CA SER A 330 -10.78 -3.38 -0.47
C SER A 330 -9.79 -2.48 0.27
N PHE A 331 -10.15 -1.22 0.46
CA PHE A 331 -9.40 -0.18 1.18
C PHE A 331 -10.30 0.48 2.25
N VAL A 332 -11.17 -0.30 2.88
CA VAL A 332 -12.14 0.22 3.85
C VAL A 332 -11.40 0.68 5.10
N ASN A 333 -11.67 1.92 5.53
CA ASN A 333 -11.00 2.57 6.64
C ASN A 333 -9.48 2.75 6.48
N THR A 334 -8.94 2.61 5.28
CA THR A 334 -7.51 2.85 5.02
C THR A 334 -7.18 4.35 5.16
N GLY A 335 -6.02 4.66 5.74
CA GLY A 335 -5.48 6.02 5.84
C GLY A 335 -4.21 6.19 5.00
N PHE A 336 -4.10 7.33 4.30
CA PHE A 336 -2.93 7.71 3.51
C PHE A 336 -2.49 9.13 3.91
N TYR A 337 -1.32 9.24 4.52
CA TYR A 337 -0.87 10.50 5.11
C TYR A 337 0.11 11.31 4.24
N ASP A 338 0.68 10.70 3.21
CA ASP A 338 1.57 11.38 2.26
C ASP A 338 1.11 11.23 0.80
N GLU A 339 2.03 11.25 -0.17
CA GLU A 339 1.70 11.08 -1.59
C GLU A 339 1.10 9.69 -1.88
N LEU A 340 0.10 9.67 -2.76
CA LEU A 340 -0.58 8.45 -3.21
C LEU A 340 -0.78 8.53 -4.71
N SER A 341 -0.29 7.52 -5.45
CA SER A 341 -0.48 7.43 -6.90
C SER A 341 -1.15 6.12 -7.30
N PHE A 342 -2.28 6.23 -8.01
CA PHE A 342 -2.93 5.15 -8.75
C PHE A 342 -2.83 5.39 -10.27
N ALA A 343 -1.72 5.97 -10.74
CA ALA A 343 -1.52 6.24 -12.16
C ALA A 343 -1.47 4.92 -12.95
N ASN A 344 -2.21 4.85 -14.07
CA ASN A 344 -2.25 3.66 -14.94
C ASN A 344 -2.67 2.36 -14.23
N CYS A 345 -3.31 2.41 -13.06
CA CYS A 345 -3.88 1.22 -12.41
C CYS A 345 -5.14 0.73 -13.14
N ASP A 346 -5.32 -0.58 -13.20
CA ASP A 346 -6.55 -1.19 -13.70
C ASP A 346 -7.27 -2.01 -12.62
N PHE A 347 -8.34 -1.43 -12.08
CA PHE A 347 -9.26 -2.12 -11.16
C PHE A 347 -10.38 -2.77 -11.97
N LYS A 348 -10.27 -4.05 -12.31
CA LYS A 348 -11.23 -4.75 -13.20
C LYS A 348 -12.64 -4.78 -12.63
N GLU A 349 -12.78 -5.21 -11.38
CA GLU A 349 -14.07 -5.27 -10.66
C GLU A 349 -14.31 -4.08 -9.71
N GLY A 350 -13.38 -3.11 -9.68
CA GLY A 350 -13.49 -1.89 -8.87
C GLY A 350 -12.75 -1.97 -7.53
N ALA A 351 -12.74 -0.83 -6.83
CA ALA A 351 -12.16 -0.67 -5.50
C ALA A 351 -13.18 -0.11 -4.50
N ASP A 352 -13.03 -0.48 -3.23
CA ASP A 352 -13.89 -0.04 -2.14
C ASP A 352 -13.14 0.70 -1.04
N PHE A 353 -13.31 2.03 -0.98
CA PHE A 353 -12.77 2.89 0.07
C PHE A 353 -13.82 3.28 1.12
N LEU A 354 -15.10 3.00 0.86
CA LEU A 354 -16.22 3.55 1.63
C LEU A 354 -16.83 2.53 2.59
N GLY A 355 -16.78 1.24 2.27
CA GLY A 355 -17.39 0.17 3.05
C GLY A 355 -18.87 0.46 3.34
N LYS A 356 -19.21 0.72 4.62
CA LYS A 356 -20.58 1.04 5.05
C LYS A 356 -21.09 2.40 4.53
N LEU A 357 -20.21 3.31 4.14
CA LEU A 357 -20.56 4.65 3.66
C LEU A 357 -20.91 4.71 2.17
N LYS A 358 -20.97 3.56 1.45
CA LYS A 358 -21.31 3.53 0.01
C LYS A 358 -22.63 4.23 -0.31
N ASN A 359 -23.62 4.07 0.58
CA ASN A 359 -24.96 4.64 0.40
C ASN A 359 -25.11 6.01 1.07
N GLU A 360 -24.05 6.59 1.64
CA GLU A 360 -24.11 7.91 2.26
C GLU A 360 -24.41 8.98 1.19
N THR A 361 -25.39 9.83 1.48
CA THR A 361 -25.87 10.88 0.58
C THR A 361 -25.34 12.26 0.98
N ASP A 362 -24.96 12.44 2.24
CA ASP A 362 -24.36 13.67 2.73
C ASP A 362 -22.88 13.77 2.33
N THR A 363 -22.63 14.59 1.31
CA THR A 363 -21.26 14.90 0.86
C THR A 363 -20.36 15.50 1.94
N SER A 364 -20.94 16.07 3.01
CA SER A 364 -20.19 16.63 4.14
C SER A 364 -19.66 15.52 5.04
N GLN A 365 -20.44 14.46 5.25
CA GLN A 365 -19.99 13.28 5.98
C GLN A 365 -18.89 12.54 5.22
N LEU A 366 -19.05 12.36 3.90
CA LEU A 366 -17.99 11.82 3.05
C LEU A 366 -16.73 12.68 3.12
N TRP A 367 -16.87 14.01 3.02
CA TRP A 367 -15.74 14.92 3.15
C TRP A 367 -15.02 14.79 4.49
N ASN A 368 -15.76 14.70 5.60
CA ASN A 368 -15.17 14.54 6.94
C ASN A 368 -14.51 13.16 7.11
N PHE A 369 -15.10 12.11 6.56
CA PHE A 369 -14.53 10.77 6.53
C PHE A 369 -13.16 10.77 5.84
N PHE A 370 -13.07 11.28 4.62
CA PHE A 370 -11.79 11.39 3.91
C PHE A 370 -10.84 12.37 4.60
N LYS A 371 -11.30 13.54 5.04
CA LYS A 371 -10.42 14.50 5.73
C LYS A 371 -9.78 13.91 7.01
N SER A 372 -10.47 12.99 7.70
CA SER A 372 -9.93 12.34 8.91
C SER A 372 -8.83 11.31 8.63
N ARG A 373 -8.72 10.82 7.39
CA ARG A 373 -7.84 9.70 6.99
C ARG A 373 -6.75 10.10 6.00
N PHE A 374 -6.83 11.33 5.49
CA PHE A 374 -5.95 11.84 4.46
C PHE A 374 -5.46 13.24 4.86
N SER A 375 -4.17 13.38 5.18
CA SER A 375 -3.54 14.71 5.37
C SER A 375 -3.26 15.38 4.04
N ASN A 376 -2.85 14.61 3.03
CA ASN A 376 -2.58 15.10 1.68
C ASN A 376 -3.88 15.16 0.85
N ILE A 377 -4.18 16.34 0.29
CA ILE A 377 -5.37 16.54 -0.55
C ILE A 377 -5.25 15.82 -1.90
N GLN A 378 -4.04 15.63 -2.40
CA GLN A 378 -3.80 14.90 -3.65
C GLN A 378 -4.21 13.44 -3.52
N ALA A 379 -3.89 12.80 -2.38
CA ALA A 379 -4.32 11.44 -2.09
C ALA A 379 -5.85 11.30 -2.04
N LEU A 380 -6.54 12.29 -1.47
CA LEU A 380 -8.02 12.34 -1.48
C LEU A 380 -8.56 12.44 -2.92
N ILE A 381 -7.95 13.27 -3.78
CA ILE A 381 -8.35 13.40 -5.19
C ILE A 381 -8.21 12.06 -5.92
N GLU A 382 -7.08 11.36 -5.73
CA GLU A 382 -6.84 10.06 -6.33
C GLU A 382 -7.86 9.01 -5.86
N VAL A 383 -8.12 8.92 -4.56
CA VAL A 383 -9.12 7.99 -4.02
C VAL A 383 -10.52 8.32 -4.51
N ALA A 384 -10.91 9.60 -4.54
CA ALA A 384 -12.21 10.01 -5.05
C ALA A 384 -12.37 9.64 -6.54
N ARG A 385 -11.30 9.79 -7.33
CA ARG A 385 -11.26 9.39 -8.75
C ARG A 385 -11.41 7.88 -8.90
N VAL A 386 -10.63 7.07 -8.19
CA VAL A 386 -10.68 5.60 -8.29
C VAL A 386 -12.04 5.06 -7.83
N GLN A 387 -12.58 5.57 -6.72
CA GLN A 387 -13.89 5.17 -6.24
C GLN A 387 -15.01 5.54 -7.21
N ARG A 388 -14.93 6.74 -7.84
CA ARG A 388 -15.87 7.16 -8.89
C ARG A 388 -15.87 6.19 -10.07
N LEU A 389 -14.68 5.89 -10.61
CA LEU A 389 -14.53 4.96 -11.74
C LEU A 389 -15.05 3.56 -11.40
N SER A 390 -14.85 3.11 -10.15
CA SER A 390 -15.38 1.84 -9.66
C SER A 390 -16.91 1.83 -9.67
N PHE A 391 -17.56 2.89 -9.16
CA PHE A 391 -19.01 3.02 -9.21
C PHE A 391 -19.57 3.15 -10.63
N GLU A 392 -18.85 3.81 -11.54
CA GLU A 392 -19.23 3.88 -12.97
C GLU A 392 -19.24 2.48 -13.59
N LYS A 393 -18.23 1.64 -13.30
CA LYS A 393 -18.17 0.24 -13.75
C LYS A 393 -19.29 -0.61 -13.14
N GLU A 394 -19.63 -0.41 -11.87
CA GLU A 394 -20.74 -1.09 -11.19
C GLU A 394 -22.14 -0.63 -11.65
N GLY A 395 -22.25 0.43 -12.46
CA GLY A 395 -23.53 1.02 -12.86
C GLY A 395 -24.18 1.90 -11.78
N LYS A 396 -23.49 2.16 -10.66
CA LYS A 396 -23.94 2.98 -9.53
C LYS A 396 -23.70 4.47 -9.78
N ARG A 397 -24.51 5.04 -10.68
CA ARG A 397 -24.27 6.37 -11.25
C ARG A 397 -24.47 7.51 -10.26
N ASP A 398 -25.46 7.42 -9.39
CA ASP A 398 -25.71 8.45 -8.38
C ASP A 398 -24.56 8.50 -7.34
N GLU A 399 -24.00 7.34 -6.98
CA GLU A 399 -22.81 7.20 -6.13
C GLU A 399 -21.58 7.80 -6.82
N ALA A 400 -21.38 7.49 -8.12
CA ALA A 400 -20.30 8.04 -8.93
C ALA A 400 -20.36 9.58 -9.02
N ASP A 401 -21.56 10.15 -9.21
CA ASP A 401 -21.78 11.60 -9.22
C ASP A 401 -21.42 12.25 -7.87
N ARG A 402 -21.69 11.57 -6.73
CA ARG A 402 -21.28 12.06 -5.40
C ARG A 402 -19.76 12.11 -5.27
N MET A 403 -19.06 11.06 -5.72
CA MET A 403 -17.59 11.01 -5.71
C MET A 403 -16.97 12.03 -6.69
N PHE A 404 -17.61 12.27 -7.83
CA PHE A 404 -17.20 13.33 -8.78
C PHE A 404 -17.25 14.73 -8.14
N VAL A 405 -18.33 15.03 -7.41
CA VAL A 405 -18.46 16.31 -6.72
C VAL A 405 -17.40 16.45 -5.63
N LEU A 406 -17.12 15.37 -4.89
CA LEU A 406 -16.05 15.35 -3.89
C LEU A 406 -14.68 15.62 -4.54
N GLU A 407 -14.36 14.93 -5.62
CA GLU A 407 -13.14 15.10 -6.43
C GLU A 407 -12.98 16.56 -6.87
N MET A 408 -14.02 17.16 -7.45
CA MET A 408 -14.00 18.55 -7.93
C MET A 408 -13.80 19.56 -6.78
N ARG A 409 -14.47 19.34 -5.65
CA ARG A 409 -14.29 20.19 -4.45
C ARG A 409 -12.86 20.10 -3.90
N ALA A 410 -12.25 18.92 -3.92
CA ALA A 410 -10.87 18.72 -3.50
C ALA A 410 -9.88 19.39 -4.46
N LYS A 411 -10.02 19.19 -5.79
CA LYS A 411 -9.22 19.87 -6.83
C LYS A 411 -9.30 21.40 -6.72
N ARG A 412 -10.49 21.93 -6.46
CA ARG A 412 -10.71 23.37 -6.21
C ARG A 412 -9.95 23.86 -4.98
N LYS A 413 -9.95 23.09 -3.88
CA LYS A 413 -9.20 23.43 -2.68
C LYS A 413 -7.68 23.37 -2.91
N LEU A 414 -7.19 22.36 -3.62
CA LEU A 414 -5.78 22.22 -3.99
C LEU A 414 -5.27 23.41 -4.80
N ARG A 415 -6.01 23.83 -5.85
CA ARG A 415 -5.64 25.02 -6.66
C ARG A 415 -5.44 26.27 -5.80
N LEU A 416 -6.31 26.50 -4.81
CA LEU A 416 -6.15 27.61 -3.88
C LEU A 416 -4.90 27.46 -3.00
N LEU A 417 -4.63 26.28 -2.48
CA LEU A 417 -3.47 26.03 -1.62
C LEU A 417 -2.16 26.27 -2.39
N ASN A 418 -2.02 25.67 -3.58
CA ASN A 418 -0.83 25.85 -4.42
C ASN A 418 -0.61 27.33 -4.77
N SER A 419 -1.68 28.07 -5.09
CA SER A 419 -1.57 29.51 -5.38
C SER A 419 -1.17 30.35 -4.15
N LYS A 420 -1.60 29.94 -2.93
CA LYS A 420 -1.21 30.59 -1.67
C LYS A 420 0.23 30.29 -1.31
N GLU A 421 0.66 29.06 -1.50
CA GLU A 421 2.04 28.61 -1.26
C GLU A 421 3.01 29.32 -2.19
N HIS A 422 2.73 29.32 -3.50
CA HIS A 422 3.51 30.09 -4.48
C HIS A 422 3.58 31.60 -4.15
N LEU A 423 2.50 32.18 -3.62
CA LEU A 423 2.51 33.57 -3.14
C LEU A 423 3.41 33.75 -1.90
N ALA A 424 3.39 32.80 -0.97
CA ALA A 424 4.21 32.85 0.24
C ALA A 424 5.72 32.73 -0.07
N GLU A 425 6.09 31.91 -1.06
CA GLU A 425 7.48 31.69 -1.47
C GLU A 425 8.06 32.82 -2.33
N SER A 426 7.20 33.51 -3.10
CA SER A 426 7.62 34.56 -4.02
C SER A 426 8.24 35.81 -3.33
N ARG A 427 9.28 36.40 -3.94
CA ARG A 427 10.00 37.57 -3.42
C ARG A 427 10.15 38.70 -4.45
N GLY A 428 10.22 39.95 -3.99
CA GLY A 428 10.43 41.12 -4.85
C GLY A 428 9.31 41.31 -5.89
N LEU A 429 9.68 41.68 -7.13
CA LEU A 429 8.74 41.88 -8.24
C LEU A 429 7.91 40.63 -8.58
N SER A 430 8.45 39.42 -8.35
CA SER A 430 7.71 38.17 -8.57
C SER A 430 6.51 38.01 -7.63
N LYS A 431 6.55 38.63 -6.44
CA LYS A 431 5.45 38.59 -5.46
C LYS A 431 4.21 39.34 -5.94
N LEU A 432 4.41 40.42 -6.68
CA LEU A 432 3.33 41.20 -7.26
C LEU A 432 2.62 40.41 -8.36
N LYS A 433 3.39 39.68 -9.19
CA LYS A 433 2.85 38.73 -10.18
C LYS A 433 2.12 37.55 -9.49
N ALA A 434 2.69 36.98 -8.45
CA ALA A 434 2.07 35.90 -7.67
C ALA A 434 0.77 36.35 -6.99
N TYR A 435 0.70 37.60 -6.50
CA TYR A 435 -0.50 38.17 -5.92
C TYR A 435 -1.65 38.27 -6.93
N PHE A 436 -1.38 38.80 -8.13
CA PHE A 436 -2.39 38.83 -9.19
C PHE A 436 -2.79 37.43 -9.65
N GLY A 437 -1.85 36.47 -9.71
CA GLY A 437 -2.15 35.06 -9.98
C GLY A 437 -3.05 34.42 -8.91
N TYR A 438 -2.78 34.67 -7.63
CA TYR A 438 -3.64 34.25 -6.53
C TYR A 438 -5.02 34.89 -6.59
N LEU A 439 -5.10 36.21 -6.83
CA LEU A 439 -6.37 36.93 -6.95
C LEU A 439 -7.23 36.38 -8.10
N GLY A 440 -6.61 36.11 -9.26
CA GLY A 440 -7.28 35.46 -10.39
C GLY A 440 -7.78 34.06 -10.05
N THR A 441 -6.96 33.24 -9.40
CA THR A 441 -7.33 31.89 -8.94
C THR A 441 -8.48 31.96 -7.93
N TRP A 442 -8.41 32.89 -6.98
CA TRP A 442 -9.45 33.11 -5.97
C TRP A 442 -10.77 33.52 -6.62
N LEU A 443 -10.75 34.50 -7.53
CA LEU A 443 -11.93 34.92 -8.30
C LEU A 443 -12.53 33.74 -9.07
N GLY A 444 -11.70 32.98 -9.79
CA GLY A 444 -12.12 31.77 -10.50
C GLY A 444 -12.74 30.71 -9.59
N VAL A 445 -12.25 30.57 -8.37
CA VAL A 445 -12.81 29.63 -7.39
C VAL A 445 -14.16 30.12 -6.84
N GLN A 446 -14.35 31.43 -6.64
CA GLN A 446 -15.65 31.96 -6.24
C GLN A 446 -16.68 31.81 -7.37
N THR A 447 -16.30 32.09 -8.62
CA THR A 447 -17.20 31.91 -9.76
C THR A 447 -17.57 30.45 -9.94
N GLU A 448 -16.63 29.52 -9.82
CA GLU A 448 -16.90 28.07 -9.85
C GLU A 448 -17.81 27.62 -8.71
N LYS A 449 -17.62 28.13 -7.48
CA LYS A 449 -18.50 27.81 -6.34
C LYS A 449 -19.95 28.19 -6.62
N VAL A 450 -20.18 29.37 -7.19
CA VAL A 450 -21.53 29.84 -7.50
C VAL A 450 -22.10 29.09 -8.71
N LEU A 451 -21.39 29.13 -9.84
CA LEU A 451 -21.92 28.64 -11.11
C LEU A 451 -21.93 27.11 -11.20
N ALA A 452 -20.86 26.45 -10.79
CA ALA A 452 -20.75 25.00 -10.89
C ALA A 452 -21.31 24.29 -9.66
N ASP A 453 -20.82 24.59 -8.45
CA ASP A 453 -21.17 23.80 -7.24
C ASP A 453 -22.58 24.13 -6.70
N TRP A 454 -22.91 25.42 -6.56
CA TRP A 454 -24.18 25.81 -5.95
C TRP A 454 -25.37 25.60 -6.88
N ILE A 455 -25.32 26.12 -8.12
CA ILE A 455 -26.43 26.05 -9.08
C ILE A 455 -26.66 24.62 -9.61
N THR A 456 -25.58 23.91 -10.00
CA THR A 456 -25.72 22.63 -10.72
C THR A 456 -25.13 21.42 -9.98
N GLN A 457 -24.38 21.64 -8.89
CA GLN A 457 -23.54 20.62 -8.26
C GLN A 457 -22.66 19.91 -9.29
N TYR A 458 -21.93 20.70 -10.08
CA TYR A 458 -21.11 20.27 -11.21
C TYR A 458 -21.91 19.48 -12.28
N GLY A 459 -23.19 19.85 -12.46
CA GLY A 459 -24.08 19.23 -13.44
C GLY A 459 -24.62 17.85 -13.03
N THR A 460 -24.59 17.52 -11.73
CA THR A 460 -25.11 16.23 -11.22
C THR A 460 -26.54 16.33 -10.68
N SER A 461 -26.99 17.52 -10.27
CA SER A 461 -28.28 17.71 -9.61
C SER A 461 -29.20 18.67 -10.39
N TRP A 462 -30.15 18.10 -11.14
CA TRP A 462 -31.18 18.88 -11.83
C TRP A 462 -32.11 19.64 -10.87
N ARG A 463 -32.36 19.08 -9.66
CA ARG A 463 -33.22 19.71 -8.65
C ARG A 463 -32.66 21.06 -8.19
N ARG A 464 -31.33 21.14 -8.02
CA ARG A 464 -30.67 22.41 -7.66
C ARG A 464 -30.85 23.46 -8.75
N ILE A 465 -30.76 23.05 -10.02
CA ILE A 465 -30.93 23.97 -11.15
C ILE A 465 -32.34 24.56 -11.15
N LEU A 466 -33.37 23.74 -10.92
CA LEU A 466 -34.74 24.21 -10.81
C LEU A 466 -34.92 25.17 -9.62
N ILE A 467 -34.41 24.81 -8.44
CA ILE A 467 -34.49 25.69 -7.26
C ILE A 467 -33.75 27.00 -7.50
N SER A 468 -32.55 26.96 -8.08
CA SER A 468 -31.76 28.14 -8.43
C SER A 468 -32.45 28.99 -9.50
N SER A 469 -33.10 28.40 -10.50
CA SER A 469 -33.89 29.14 -11.49
C SER A 469 -35.07 29.87 -10.84
N GLY A 470 -35.82 29.19 -9.97
CA GLY A 470 -36.91 29.81 -9.20
C GLY A 470 -36.42 30.91 -8.26
N ALA A 471 -35.24 30.75 -7.64
CA ALA A 471 -34.62 31.79 -6.83
C ALA A 471 -34.21 33.01 -7.65
N VAL A 472 -33.63 32.82 -8.84
CA VAL A 472 -33.29 33.92 -9.77
C VAL A 472 -34.56 34.68 -10.17
N ILE A 473 -35.62 33.98 -10.57
CA ILE A 473 -36.93 34.57 -10.91
C ILE A 473 -37.49 35.35 -9.72
N GLY A 474 -37.48 34.77 -8.52
CA GLY A 474 -37.97 35.45 -7.31
C GLY A 474 -37.17 36.70 -6.96
N ILE A 475 -35.83 36.64 -7.03
CA ILE A 475 -34.94 37.77 -6.72
C ILE A 475 -35.09 38.87 -7.78
N ILE A 476 -35.09 38.53 -9.07
CA ILE A 476 -35.23 39.52 -10.13
C ILE A 476 -36.64 40.14 -10.11
N GLY A 477 -37.69 39.34 -9.89
CA GLY A 477 -39.05 39.84 -9.65
C GLY A 477 -39.12 40.82 -8.49
N PHE A 478 -38.44 40.54 -7.37
CA PHE A 478 -38.33 41.48 -6.25
C PHE A 478 -37.59 42.77 -6.60
N VAL A 479 -36.49 42.66 -7.37
CA VAL A 479 -35.74 43.82 -7.88
C VAL A 479 -36.62 44.68 -8.80
N TYR A 480 -37.41 44.07 -9.70
CA TYR A 480 -38.36 44.81 -10.52
C TYR A 480 -39.42 45.53 -9.70
N TRP A 481 -39.95 44.87 -8.67
CA TRP A 481 -40.94 45.46 -7.78
C TRP A 481 -40.38 46.71 -7.09
N ILE A 482 -39.16 46.63 -6.52
CA ILE A 482 -38.49 47.76 -5.87
C ILE A 482 -38.15 48.87 -6.87
N LEU A 483 -37.49 48.53 -7.98
CA LEU A 483 -37.02 49.55 -8.94
C LEU A 483 -38.18 50.29 -9.59
N SER A 484 -39.32 49.62 -9.81
CA SER A 484 -40.53 50.25 -10.35
C SER A 484 -41.15 51.28 -9.40
N MET A 485 -40.89 51.20 -8.09
CA MET A 485 -41.28 52.25 -7.13
C MET A 485 -40.49 53.55 -7.32
N PHE A 486 -39.31 53.47 -7.93
CA PHE A 486 -38.44 54.60 -8.23
C PHE A 486 -38.45 54.96 -9.72
N SER A 487 -39.52 54.61 -10.44
CA SER A 487 -39.60 54.71 -11.90
C SER A 487 -39.32 56.11 -12.45
N GLU A 488 -39.73 57.17 -11.75
CA GLU A 488 -39.52 58.58 -12.13
C GLU A 488 -38.08 59.07 -11.93
N LYS A 489 -37.25 58.37 -11.14
CA LYS A 489 -35.86 58.77 -10.92
C LYS A 489 -35.08 58.61 -12.23
N VAL A 490 -34.35 59.65 -12.60
CA VAL A 490 -33.52 59.64 -13.81
C VAL A 490 -32.08 59.32 -13.42
N PHE A 491 -31.50 58.33 -14.09
CA PHE A 491 -30.10 57.96 -13.94
C PHE A 491 -29.43 57.99 -15.31
N LEU A 492 -28.32 58.73 -15.45
CA LEU A 492 -27.62 58.92 -16.74
C LEU A 492 -28.56 59.39 -17.88
N GLY A 493 -29.54 60.25 -17.58
CA GLY A 493 -30.47 60.80 -18.59
C GLY A 493 -31.60 59.86 -19.02
N ILE A 494 -31.69 58.64 -18.48
CA ILE A 494 -32.77 57.69 -18.76
C ILE A 494 -33.52 57.39 -17.45
N PRO A 495 -34.87 57.39 -17.43
CA PRO A 495 -35.61 57.02 -16.24
C PRO A 495 -35.30 55.56 -15.84
N VAL A 496 -35.34 55.25 -14.55
CA VAL A 496 -35.29 53.85 -14.07
C VAL A 496 -36.37 53.04 -14.80
N GLY A 497 -37.58 53.61 -14.88
CA GLY A 497 -38.72 53.02 -15.57
C GLY A 497 -39.51 52.03 -14.73
N THR A 498 -40.54 51.44 -15.34
CA THR A 498 -41.47 50.50 -14.73
C THR A 498 -41.76 49.34 -15.68
N ILE A 499 -42.20 48.20 -15.13
CA ILE A 499 -42.74 47.05 -15.86
C ILE A 499 -44.28 47.01 -15.87
N TYR A 500 -44.95 47.84 -15.05
CA TYR A 500 -46.42 47.89 -14.94
C TYR A 500 -47.01 48.81 -16.01
N THR A 501 -47.05 48.33 -17.25
CA THR A 501 -47.54 49.10 -18.41
C THR A 501 -48.98 48.73 -18.81
N CYS A 502 -49.58 47.76 -18.15
CA CYS A 502 -50.99 47.37 -18.32
C CYS A 502 -51.97 48.36 -17.68
N GLU A 503 -53.17 48.49 -18.25
CA GLU A 503 -54.18 49.47 -17.80
C GLU A 503 -54.72 49.20 -16.38
N HIS A 504 -54.56 47.98 -15.84
CA HIS A 504 -55.12 47.57 -14.54
C HIS A 504 -54.15 46.81 -13.62
N CYS A 505 -52.84 46.89 -13.82
CA CYS A 505 -51.90 46.24 -12.91
C CYS A 505 -51.81 46.96 -11.57
N ALA A 506 -52.00 46.21 -10.48
CA ALA A 506 -51.57 46.67 -9.17
C ALA A 506 -50.05 46.93 -9.20
N THR A 507 -49.63 48.10 -8.73
CA THR A 507 -48.22 48.53 -8.68
C THR A 507 -47.62 48.41 -7.28
N GLY A 508 -48.47 48.45 -6.24
CA GLY A 508 -48.08 48.41 -4.84
C GLY A 508 -48.51 47.14 -4.10
N GLY A 509 -47.89 46.91 -2.94
CA GLY A 509 -48.23 45.80 -2.05
C GLY A 509 -47.96 44.41 -2.65
N ILE A 510 -48.63 43.39 -2.08
CA ILE A 510 -48.45 41.98 -2.45
C ILE A 510 -48.84 41.73 -3.92
N LEU A 511 -49.92 42.36 -4.39
CA LEU A 511 -50.39 42.20 -5.78
C LEU A 511 -49.40 42.78 -6.79
N GLY A 512 -48.77 43.92 -6.49
CA GLY A 512 -47.68 44.45 -7.31
C GLY A 512 -46.49 43.49 -7.38
N PHE A 513 -46.07 42.96 -6.23
CA PHE A 513 -44.98 41.98 -6.20
C PHE A 513 -45.30 40.72 -7.03
N LEU A 514 -46.53 40.19 -6.95
CA LEU A 514 -46.94 39.03 -7.75
C LEU A 514 -46.93 39.32 -9.27
N ASN A 515 -47.34 40.53 -9.68
CA ASN A 515 -47.24 40.96 -11.07
C ASN A 515 -45.78 41.08 -11.55
N ALA A 516 -44.87 41.56 -10.70
CA ALA A 516 -43.44 41.58 -11.01
C ALA A 516 -42.83 40.18 -11.11
N LEU A 517 -43.26 39.26 -10.25
CA LEU A 517 -42.84 37.86 -10.30
C LEU A 517 -43.36 37.16 -11.56
N TYR A 518 -44.59 37.44 -11.97
CA TYR A 518 -45.14 36.99 -13.25
C TYR A 518 -44.33 37.50 -14.44
N TYR A 519 -44.03 38.81 -14.48
CA TYR A 519 -43.20 39.40 -15.53
C TYR A 519 -41.80 38.76 -15.60
N SER A 520 -41.15 38.55 -14.46
CA SER A 520 -39.84 37.89 -14.35
C SER A 520 -39.90 36.45 -14.88
N LEU A 521 -40.94 35.67 -14.52
CA LEU A 521 -41.12 34.30 -15.01
C LEU A 521 -41.26 34.23 -16.53
N VAL A 522 -42.10 35.09 -17.12
CA VAL A 522 -42.37 35.14 -18.56
C VAL A 522 -41.13 35.61 -19.34
N THR A 523 -40.36 36.54 -18.77
CA THR A 523 -39.10 37.03 -19.34
C THR A 523 -38.00 35.98 -19.27
N PHE A 524 -37.82 35.34 -18.12
CA PHE A 524 -36.83 34.28 -17.90
C PHE A 524 -37.07 33.07 -18.80
N THR A 525 -38.34 32.69 -19.00
CA THR A 525 -38.71 31.59 -19.91
C THR A 525 -38.75 32.02 -21.38
N THR A 526 -38.49 33.30 -21.68
CA THR A 526 -38.54 33.89 -23.03
C THR A 526 -39.90 33.78 -23.73
N LEU A 527 -40.97 33.60 -22.96
CA LEU A 527 -42.34 33.40 -23.47
C LEU A 527 -42.96 34.72 -23.96
N GLY A 528 -42.77 35.82 -23.22
CA GLY A 528 -43.07 37.19 -23.64
C GLY A 528 -44.50 37.46 -24.15
N TYR A 529 -45.54 37.30 -23.31
CA TYR A 529 -46.94 37.55 -23.72
C TYR A 529 -47.23 39.00 -24.18
N GLY A 530 -46.40 39.97 -23.77
CA GLY A 530 -46.47 41.37 -24.23
C GLY A 530 -47.49 42.25 -23.51
N ASP A 531 -48.18 41.71 -22.52
CA ASP A 531 -49.11 42.40 -21.61
C ASP A 531 -48.43 43.37 -20.64
N MET A 532 -47.19 43.06 -20.25
CA MET A 532 -46.29 43.92 -19.47
C MET A 532 -44.97 44.05 -20.21
N HIS A 533 -44.42 45.27 -20.30
CA HIS A 533 -43.12 45.50 -20.95
C HIS A 533 -42.27 46.53 -20.20
N PRO A 534 -40.93 46.39 -20.23
CA PRO A 534 -40.06 47.23 -19.43
C PRO A 534 -39.85 48.59 -20.11
N THR A 535 -39.80 49.64 -19.31
CA THR A 535 -39.45 51.00 -19.74
C THR A 535 -38.15 51.45 -19.09
N GLY A 536 -37.49 52.48 -19.64
CA GLY A 536 -36.25 53.01 -19.06
C GLY A 536 -35.11 52.00 -18.95
N TRP A 537 -34.34 52.07 -17.87
CA TRP A 537 -33.24 51.14 -17.56
C TRP A 537 -33.68 49.70 -17.30
N LEU A 538 -34.94 49.46 -16.94
CA LEU A 538 -35.46 48.09 -16.76
C LEU A 538 -35.41 47.25 -18.05
N LYS A 539 -35.30 47.88 -19.23
CA LYS A 539 -35.05 47.19 -20.51
C LYS A 539 -33.73 46.41 -20.49
N ALA A 540 -32.68 47.02 -19.96
CA ALA A 540 -31.37 46.37 -19.87
C ALA A 540 -31.40 45.20 -18.88
N LEU A 541 -32.09 45.37 -17.74
CA LEU A 541 -32.29 44.28 -16.77
C LEU A 541 -33.07 43.11 -17.39
N SER A 542 -34.12 43.41 -18.17
CA SER A 542 -34.91 42.38 -18.86
C SER A 542 -34.11 41.63 -19.94
N ALA A 543 -33.22 42.32 -20.66
CA ALA A 543 -32.32 41.66 -21.59
C ALA A 543 -31.33 40.70 -20.89
N ILE A 544 -30.78 41.10 -19.73
CA ILE A 544 -29.89 40.26 -18.92
C ILE A 544 -30.64 39.06 -18.35
N GLU A 545 -31.87 39.26 -17.86
CA GLU A 545 -32.71 38.17 -17.37
C GLU A 545 -33.03 37.16 -18.48
N ALA A 546 -33.44 37.61 -19.66
CA ALA A 546 -33.74 36.73 -20.79
C ALA A 546 -32.51 35.90 -21.21
N LEU A 547 -31.32 36.51 -21.25
CA LEU A 547 -30.07 35.80 -21.52
C LEU A 547 -29.75 34.77 -20.42
N THR A 548 -29.95 35.15 -19.16
CA THR A 548 -29.76 34.26 -18.01
C THR A 548 -30.71 33.07 -18.09
N GLY A 549 -31.98 33.32 -18.40
CA GLY A 549 -33.01 32.31 -18.62
C GLY A 549 -32.63 31.31 -19.71
N ALA A 550 -32.14 31.79 -20.86
CA ALA A 550 -31.65 30.93 -21.93
C ALA A 550 -30.50 29.99 -21.48
N VAL A 551 -29.54 30.51 -20.69
CA VAL A 551 -28.44 29.69 -20.12
C VAL A 551 -28.98 28.62 -19.16
N PHE A 552 -29.91 28.99 -18.26
CA PHE A 552 -30.51 28.04 -17.34
C PHE A 552 -31.31 26.96 -18.06
N MET A 553 -32.10 27.32 -19.07
CA MET A 553 -32.84 26.36 -19.89
C MET A 553 -31.90 25.37 -20.58
N ALA A 554 -30.80 25.86 -21.16
CA ALA A 554 -29.77 25.01 -21.75
C ALA A 554 -29.14 24.04 -20.72
N LEU A 555 -28.84 24.53 -19.51
CA LEU A 555 -28.31 23.70 -18.42
C LEU A 555 -29.31 22.65 -17.92
N ILE A 556 -30.60 23.00 -17.79
CA ILE A 556 -31.66 22.06 -17.41
C ILE A 556 -31.72 20.92 -18.42
N VAL A 557 -31.78 21.24 -19.71
CA VAL A 557 -31.82 20.23 -20.78
C VAL A 557 -30.57 19.36 -20.72
N ALA A 558 -29.37 19.96 -20.66
CA ALA A 558 -28.12 19.23 -20.64
C ALA A 558 -27.98 18.27 -19.44
N VAL A 559 -28.39 18.70 -18.24
CA VAL A 559 -28.26 17.90 -17.01
C VAL A 559 -29.34 16.81 -16.93
N ILE A 560 -30.57 17.09 -17.34
CA ILE A 560 -31.63 16.07 -17.42
C ILE A 560 -31.26 15.03 -18.48
N ALA A 561 -30.84 15.47 -19.66
CA ALA A 561 -30.41 14.58 -20.74
C ALA A 561 -29.24 13.69 -20.28
N ARG A 562 -28.23 14.28 -19.62
CA ARG A 562 -27.14 13.51 -19.00
C ARG A 562 -27.66 12.48 -17.98
N LYS A 563 -28.63 12.84 -17.13
CA LYS A 563 -29.10 11.95 -16.05
C LYS A 563 -29.99 10.81 -16.56
N TRP A 564 -30.80 11.05 -17.59
CA TRP A 564 -31.80 10.08 -18.08
C TRP A 564 -31.35 9.28 -19.30
N MET A 565 -30.40 9.79 -20.09
CA MET A 565 -29.87 9.06 -21.27
C MET A 565 -28.58 8.29 -20.98
N ARG A 566 -27.98 8.49 -19.79
CA ARG A 566 -26.82 7.70 -19.39
C ARG A 566 -27.21 6.25 -19.27
#